data_AF-A0A1E8CG82-F1
#
_entry.id   AF-A0A1E8CG82-F1
#
_cell.length_a   1.000
_cell.length_b   1.000
_cell.length_c   1.000
_cell.angle_alpha   90.00
_cell.angle_beta   90.00
_cell.angle_gamma   90.00
#
_symmetry.space_group_name_H-M   'P 1'
#
loop_
_entity.id
_entity.type
_entity.pdbx_description
1 polymer ?
#
loop_
_entity_poly.entity_id
_entity_poly.type
_entity_poly.pdbx_seq_one_letter_code
_entity_poly.pdbx_strand_id
1 'polypeptide(L)'
;MAANPNSALETWPALFGKPLRDPGVGVIDPVIRTPMDDGFKSRRRFITPVITGSYSLLMTNAKYLLFQSWHQHKIASGSDWFNFQVRAGAEVEWEEVKMTGIYQAQPQQNRYVTVTFSIVQRTNSIPAEATLDAALS
;
A
#
# COMPACT_ATOMS: atom_id res chain seq x y z
N MET A 1 17.48 -11.90 2.80
CA MET A 1 16.75 -10.90 3.62
C MET A 1 17.09 -9.54 3.05
N ALA A 2 16.21 -8.95 2.25
CA ALA A 2 16.43 -7.59 1.74
C ALA A 2 16.36 -6.62 2.92
N ALA A 3 17.48 -5.96 3.22
CA ALA A 3 17.56 -4.92 4.24
C ALA A 3 16.69 -3.73 3.83
N ASN A 4 15.94 -3.18 4.78
CA ASN A 4 15.07 -2.03 4.56
C ASN A 4 15.93 -0.79 4.26
N PRO A 5 15.83 -0.17 3.07
CA PRO A 5 16.67 0.98 2.70
C PRO A 5 16.29 2.28 3.44
N ASN A 6 15.11 2.35 4.09
CA ASN A 6 14.63 3.56 4.76
C ASN A 6 14.32 3.33 6.25
N SER A 7 15.35 3.49 7.09
CA SER A 7 15.28 3.31 8.56
C SER A 7 14.45 4.37 9.31
N ALA A 8 13.91 5.37 8.63
CA ALA A 8 13.13 6.46 9.22
C ALA A 8 11.61 6.21 9.23
N LEU A 9 11.11 5.29 8.40
CA LEU A 9 9.68 5.00 8.29
C LEU A 9 9.30 3.74 9.09
N GLU A 10 8.10 3.75 9.67
CA GLU A 10 7.55 2.57 10.34
C GLU A 10 7.51 1.40 9.35
N THR A 11 7.89 0.22 9.81
CA THR A 11 7.91 -0.99 8.98
C THR A 11 6.69 -1.84 9.28
N TRP A 12 6.09 -2.42 8.23
CA TRP A 12 4.97 -3.35 8.38
C TRP A 12 5.30 -4.47 9.38
N PRO A 13 4.51 -4.63 10.47
CA PRO A 13 4.81 -5.62 11.48
C PRO A 13 4.67 -7.05 10.94
N ALA A 14 5.74 -7.85 11.09
CA ALA A 14 5.74 -9.26 10.71
C ALA A 14 4.66 -10.10 11.43
N LEU A 15 4.17 -9.62 12.59
CA LEU A 15 3.11 -10.24 13.38
C LEU A 15 1.79 -10.44 12.59
N PHE A 16 1.49 -9.50 11.70
CA PHE A 16 0.27 -9.54 10.89
C PHE A 16 0.36 -10.58 9.78
N GLY A 17 1.58 -10.97 9.37
CA GLY A 17 1.80 -11.84 8.22
C GLY A 17 1.78 -11.06 6.92
N LYS A 18 1.84 -11.79 5.81
CA LYS A 18 1.87 -11.21 4.46
C LYS A 18 0.43 -11.05 3.97
N PRO A 19 -0.04 -9.82 3.72
CA PRO A 19 -1.36 -9.60 3.16
C PRO A 19 -1.43 -10.10 1.73
N LEU A 20 -2.60 -10.62 1.37
CA LEU A 20 -2.91 -11.07 0.03
C LEU A 20 -3.30 -9.86 -0.81
N ARG A 21 -2.61 -9.65 -1.93
CA ARG A 21 -3.00 -8.65 -2.92
C ARG A 21 -4.25 -9.13 -3.66
N ASP A 22 -5.30 -8.32 -3.67
CA ASP A 22 -6.51 -8.59 -4.44
C ASP A 22 -6.19 -8.46 -5.95
N PRO A 23 -6.60 -9.40 -6.82
CA PRO A 23 -6.32 -9.37 -8.26
C PRO A 23 -6.80 -8.11 -9.02
N GLY A 24 -7.62 -7.24 -8.41
CA GLY A 24 -8.00 -5.95 -8.98
C GLY A 24 -6.92 -4.87 -8.87
N VAL A 25 -5.88 -4.92 -9.70
CA VAL A 25 -4.86 -3.86 -9.79
C VAL A 25 -5.25 -2.87 -10.89
N GLY A 26 -5.75 -1.70 -10.50
CA GLY A 26 -5.91 -0.56 -11.42
C GLY A 26 -4.70 0.36 -11.30
N VAL A 27 -3.94 0.53 -12.38
CA VAL A 27 -3.05 1.70 -12.49
C VAL A 27 -3.94 2.90 -12.71
N ILE A 28 -3.98 3.82 -11.75
CA ILE A 28 -4.71 5.07 -11.91
C ILE A 28 -3.78 6.02 -12.67
N ASP A 29 -4.21 6.45 -13.86
CA ASP A 29 -3.54 7.51 -14.59
C ASP A 29 -3.55 8.79 -13.72
N PRO A 30 -2.39 9.36 -13.36
CA PRO A 30 -2.32 10.60 -12.57
C PRO A 30 -2.96 11.80 -13.29
N VAL A 31 -3.25 11.70 -14.59
CA VAL A 31 -3.91 12.75 -15.38
C VAL A 31 -5.42 12.73 -15.14
N ILE A 32 -5.85 13.22 -13.98
CA ILE A 32 -7.26 13.59 -13.76
C ILE A 32 -7.55 14.84 -14.61
N ARG A 33 -8.13 14.66 -15.80
CA ARG A 33 -8.76 15.75 -16.56
C ARG A 33 -10.10 16.07 -15.90
N THR A 34 -10.09 16.89 -14.85
CA THR A 34 -11.34 17.44 -14.29
C THR A 34 -11.86 18.54 -15.22
N PRO A 35 -13.13 18.53 -15.67
CA PRO A 35 -13.74 19.73 -16.21
C PRO A 35 -13.69 20.82 -15.14
N MET A 36 -13.32 22.03 -15.56
CA MET A 36 -13.09 23.16 -14.66
C MET A 36 -14.42 23.62 -14.09
N ASP A 37 -14.74 23.16 -12.87
CA ASP A 37 -15.86 23.63 -12.09
C ASP A 37 -15.38 24.18 -10.74
N ASP A 38 -15.98 25.30 -10.38
CA ASP A 38 -15.52 26.35 -9.49
C ASP A 38 -15.06 25.90 -8.08
N GLY A 39 -14.03 26.55 -7.55
CA GLY A 39 -13.73 26.58 -6.11
C GLY A 39 -12.37 26.03 -5.66
N PHE A 40 -11.70 26.80 -4.80
CA PHE A 40 -10.38 26.52 -4.22
C PHE A 40 -10.30 25.16 -3.51
N LYS A 41 -9.69 24.17 -4.19
CA LYS A 41 -9.20 22.93 -3.59
C LYS A 41 -7.67 22.92 -3.67
N SER A 42 -7.00 22.92 -2.52
CA SER A 42 -5.56 22.72 -2.43
C SER A 42 -5.17 21.38 -3.08
N ARG A 43 -4.44 21.43 -4.20
CA ARG A 43 -4.05 20.26 -5.01
C ARG A 43 -2.65 19.82 -4.59
N ARG A 44 -2.53 18.67 -3.90
CA ARG A 44 -1.26 17.93 -3.87
C ARG A 44 -1.14 17.16 -5.19
N ARG A 45 -0.55 17.80 -6.21
CA ARG A 45 -0.19 17.12 -7.47
C ARG A 45 0.91 16.11 -7.16
N PHE A 46 0.62 14.82 -7.32
CA PHE A 46 1.66 13.82 -7.44
C PHE A 46 2.19 13.89 -8.89
N ILE A 47 3.49 14.16 -9.04
CA ILE A 47 4.19 14.26 -10.33
C ILE A 47 4.43 12.85 -10.93
N THR A 48 4.25 11.80 -10.12
CA THR A 48 4.56 10.39 -10.44
C THR A 48 3.26 9.57 -10.51
N PRO A 49 3.12 8.62 -11.46
CA PRO A 49 1.99 7.71 -11.49
C PRO A 49 1.94 6.91 -10.19
N VAL A 50 0.80 6.99 -9.51
CA VAL A 50 0.56 6.33 -8.24
C VAL A 50 -0.12 4.99 -8.52
N ILE A 51 0.55 3.89 -8.19
CA ILE A 51 -0.09 2.58 -8.18
C ILE A 51 -0.93 2.46 -6.92
N THR A 52 -2.20 2.12 -7.11
CA THR A 52 -3.11 1.76 -6.02
C THR A 52 -3.30 0.24 -6.02
N GLY A 53 -3.20 -0.40 -4.86
CA GLY A 53 -3.44 -1.82 -4.69
C GLY A 53 -4.34 -2.08 -3.49
N SER A 54 -5.31 -2.97 -3.65
CA SER A 54 -6.12 -3.47 -2.54
C SER A 54 -5.49 -4.74 -1.96
N TYR A 55 -5.44 -4.81 -0.64
CA TYR A 55 -4.84 -5.90 0.12
C TYR A 55 -5.83 -6.40 1.15
N SER A 56 -5.90 -7.71 1.32
CA SER A 56 -6.73 -8.38 2.32
C SER A 56 -5.87 -9.22 3.26
N LEU A 57 -6.22 -9.23 4.54
CA LEU A 57 -5.54 -10.03 5.55
C LEU A 57 -6.58 -10.73 6.42
N LEU A 58 -6.45 -12.05 6.54
CA LEU A 58 -7.20 -12.82 7.53
C LEU A 58 -6.44 -12.82 8.86
N MET A 59 -7.05 -12.31 9.91
CA MET A 59 -6.45 -12.23 11.25
C MET A 59 -7.41 -12.68 12.34
N THR A 60 -6.89 -13.10 13.49
CA THR A 60 -7.71 -13.39 14.67
C THR A 60 -8.16 -12.11 15.36
N ASN A 61 -9.22 -12.15 16.18
CA ASN A 61 -9.67 -10.99 16.95
C ASN A 61 -8.57 -10.32 17.79
N ALA A 62 -7.67 -11.10 18.38
CA ALA A 62 -6.55 -10.57 19.16
C ALA A 62 -5.56 -9.79 18.28
N LYS A 63 -5.24 -10.34 17.09
CA LYS A 63 -4.39 -9.64 16.11
C LYS A 63 -5.07 -8.39 15.54
N TYR A 64 -6.39 -8.41 15.40
CA TYR A 64 -7.17 -7.26 14.96
C TYR A 64 -7.05 -6.07 15.91
N LEU A 65 -7.17 -6.28 17.23
CA LEU A 65 -6.96 -5.20 18.20
C LEU A 65 -5.55 -4.59 18.12
N LEU A 66 -4.53 -5.43 17.93
CA LEU A 66 -3.15 -4.97 17.73
C LEU A 66 -3.00 -4.19 16.41
N PHE A 67 -3.66 -4.63 15.34
CA PHE A 67 -3.70 -3.90 14.08
C PHE A 67 -4.36 -2.53 14.25
N GLN A 68 -5.48 -2.43 14.97
CA GLN A 68 -6.13 -1.15 15.25
C GLN A 68 -5.22 -0.19 16.02
N SER A 69 -4.56 -0.70 17.06
CA SER A 69 -3.60 0.06 17.85
C SER A 69 -2.42 0.54 17.00
N TRP A 70 -1.82 -0.34 16.21
CA TRP A 70 -0.75 0.02 15.29
C TRP A 70 -1.20 1.06 14.25
N HIS A 71 -2.36 0.84 13.61
CA HIS A 71 -2.92 1.76 12.63
C HIS A 71 -3.12 3.17 13.22
N GLN A 72 -3.68 3.26 14.42
CA GLN A 72 -3.95 4.53 15.08
C GLN A 72 -2.68 5.23 15.57
N HIS A 73 -1.77 4.49 16.20
CA HIS A 73 -0.63 5.07 16.92
C HIS A 73 0.67 5.16 16.11
N LYS A 74 0.87 4.27 15.13
CA LYS A 74 2.13 4.18 14.37
C LYS A 74 2.08 4.82 13.00
N ILE A 75 0.92 4.80 12.36
CA ILE A 75 0.75 5.40 11.01
C ILE A 75 -0.31 6.50 10.99
N ALA A 76 -0.60 7.11 12.14
CA ALA A 76 -1.56 8.20 12.32
C ALA A 76 -2.89 7.97 11.57
N SER A 77 -3.48 6.79 11.77
CA SER A 77 -4.71 6.36 11.09
C SER A 77 -4.61 6.31 9.56
N GLY A 78 -3.46 5.88 9.03
CA GLY A 78 -3.19 5.79 7.60
C GLY A 78 -2.73 7.09 6.95
N SER A 79 -2.52 8.16 7.73
CA SER A 79 -2.00 9.42 7.21
C SER A 79 -0.50 9.36 6.90
N ASP A 80 0.26 8.54 7.62
CA ASP A 80 1.71 8.47 7.47
C ASP A 80 2.14 7.39 6.48
N TRP A 81 3.32 7.61 5.89
CA TRP A 81 3.97 6.65 5.01
C TRP A 81 4.66 5.57 5.85
N PHE A 82 4.65 4.33 5.36
CA PHE A 82 5.31 3.21 6.00
C PHE A 82 5.92 2.27 4.97
N ASN A 83 6.91 1.49 5.38
CA ASN A 83 7.56 0.50 4.54
C ASN A 83 6.74 -0.79 4.52
N PHE A 84 6.46 -1.28 3.32
CA PHE A 84 5.64 -2.47 3.11
C PHE A 84 6.24 -3.35 2.02
N GLN A 85 6.20 -4.67 2.24
CA GLN A 85 6.68 -5.61 1.23
C GLN A 85 5.61 -5.82 0.16
N VAL A 86 5.90 -5.40 -1.05
CA VAL A 86 5.03 -5.62 -2.21
C VAL A 86 5.67 -6.65 -3.12
N ARG A 87 4.84 -7.53 -3.67
CA ARG A 87 5.25 -8.42 -4.75
C ARG A 87 5.14 -7.67 -6.08
N ALA A 88 6.28 -7.32 -6.65
CA ALA A 88 6.42 -6.73 -7.97
C ALA A 88 6.93 -7.81 -8.94
N GLY A 89 6.01 -8.42 -9.70
CA GLY A 89 6.35 -9.53 -10.60
C GLY A 89 6.90 -10.76 -9.86
N ALA A 90 8.15 -11.12 -10.16
CA ALA A 90 8.84 -12.27 -9.57
C ALA A 90 9.51 -11.95 -8.22
N GLU A 91 9.71 -10.67 -7.89
CA GLU A 91 10.48 -10.25 -6.73
C GLU A 91 9.58 -9.65 -5.63
N VAL A 92 10.11 -9.66 -4.39
CA VAL A 92 9.49 -9.03 -3.22
C VAL A 92 10.38 -7.87 -2.81
N GLU A 93 9.88 -6.66 -3.01
CA GLU A 93 10.61 -5.43 -2.71
C GLU A 93 9.96 -4.67 -1.55
N TRP A 94 10.77 -3.88 -0.84
CA TRP A 94 10.29 -2.93 0.15
C TRP A 94 9.95 -1.63 -0.54
N GLU A 95 8.69 -1.22 -0.43
CA GLU A 95 8.22 0.04 -1.01
C GLU A 95 7.64 0.94 0.07
N GLU A 96 7.76 2.25 -0.17
CA GLU A 96 7.07 3.26 0.62
C GLU A 96 5.60 3.34 0.19
N VAL A 97 4.72 2.97 1.11
CA VAL A 97 3.29 2.97 0.86
C VAL A 97 2.55 3.79 1.90
N LYS A 98 1.36 4.23 1.51
CA LYS A 98 0.42 4.92 2.39
C LYS A 98 -0.96 4.32 2.22
N MET A 99 -1.69 4.13 3.32
CA MET A 99 -3.08 3.68 3.24
C MET A 99 -3.98 4.79 2.70
N THR A 100 -4.87 4.44 1.78
CA THR A 100 -5.88 5.34 1.25
C THR A 100 -7.26 5.01 1.80
N GLY A 101 -7.83 5.95 2.55
CA GLY A 101 -9.14 5.77 3.18
C GLY A 101 -9.08 4.91 4.43
N ILE A 102 -10.27 4.53 4.90
CA ILE A 102 -10.44 3.68 6.09
C ILE A 102 -10.46 2.23 5.63
N TYR A 103 -9.72 1.36 6.34
CA TYR A 103 -9.75 -0.07 6.09
C TYR A 103 -11.14 -0.66 6.41
N GLN A 104 -11.52 -1.71 5.68
CA GLN A 104 -12.76 -2.45 5.92
C GLN A 104 -12.45 -3.69 6.74
N ALA A 105 -13.16 -3.88 7.85
CA ALA A 105 -13.07 -5.09 8.66
C ALA A 105 -14.37 -5.89 8.52
N GLN A 106 -14.27 -7.11 8.01
CA GLN A 106 -15.39 -8.04 7.90
C GLN A 106 -15.18 -9.20 8.87
N PRO A 107 -16.02 -9.35 9.92
CA PRO A 107 -15.96 -10.51 10.79
C PRO A 107 -16.31 -11.76 9.98
N GLN A 108 -15.48 -12.80 10.13
CA GLN A 108 -15.68 -14.12 9.54
C GLN A 108 -16.13 -15.11 10.61
N GLN A 109 -16.66 -16.25 10.16
CA GLN A 109 -16.96 -17.34 11.08
C GLN A 109 -15.69 -17.80 11.80
N ASN A 110 -15.82 -18.28 13.05
CA ASN A 110 -14.71 -18.83 13.85
C ASN A 110 -13.67 -17.82 14.41
N ARG A 111 -14.09 -16.62 14.83
CA ARG A 111 -13.24 -15.59 15.50
C ARG A 111 -12.11 -15.01 14.65
N TYR A 112 -12.28 -15.05 13.34
CA TYR A 112 -11.41 -14.38 12.39
C TYR A 112 -12.07 -13.10 11.88
N VAL A 113 -11.24 -12.16 11.44
CA VAL A 113 -11.63 -10.90 10.81
C VAL A 113 -10.79 -10.78 9.56
N THR A 114 -11.45 -10.56 8.42
CA THR A 114 -10.78 -10.16 7.19
C THR A 114 -10.67 -8.65 7.19
N VAL A 115 -9.46 -8.13 7.14
CA VAL A 115 -9.19 -6.69 7.02
C VAL A 115 -8.74 -6.41 5.60
N THR A 116 -9.49 -5.58 4.89
CA THR A 116 -9.18 -5.12 3.54
C THR A 116 -8.81 -3.65 3.58
N PHE A 117 -7.69 -3.29 2.96
CA PHE A 117 -7.23 -1.90 2.88
C PHE A 117 -6.61 -1.62 1.52
N SER A 118 -6.74 -0.39 1.06
CA SER A 118 -6.08 0.08 -0.15
C SER A 118 -4.84 0.86 0.21
N ILE A 119 -3.76 0.64 -0.54
CA ILE A 119 -2.51 1.38 -0.39
C ILE A 119 -2.15 2.08 -1.69
N VAL A 120 -1.43 3.18 -1.54
CA VAL A 120 -0.84 3.99 -2.59
C VAL A 120 0.67 3.90 -2.47
N GLN A 121 1.33 3.61 -3.58
CA GLN A 121 2.79 3.60 -3.72
C GLN A 121 3.29 4.93 -4.26
N ARG A 122 4.41 5.42 -3.71
CA ARG A 122 5.02 6.69 -4.16
C ARG A 122 5.85 6.52 -5.43
N THR A 123 6.45 5.35 -5.60
CA THR A 123 7.40 5.04 -6.66
C THR A 123 6.99 3.73 -7.28
N ASN A 124 6.91 3.69 -8.60
CA ASN A 124 6.91 2.43 -9.31
C ASN A 124 8.38 1.99 -9.39
N SER A 125 8.74 0.85 -8.82
CA SER A 125 9.97 0.14 -9.19
C SER A 125 9.81 -0.34 -10.65
N ILE A 126 9.82 0.58 -11.61
CA ILE A 126 9.95 0.23 -13.02
C ILE A 126 11.41 -0.20 -13.17
N PRO A 127 11.70 -1.41 -13.69
CA PRO A 127 13.06 -1.81 -13.98
C PRO A 127 13.72 -0.73 -14.85
N ALA A 128 14.94 -0.34 -14.51
CA ALA A 128 15.69 0.63 -15.31
C ALA A 128 15.73 0.18 -16.77
N GLU A 129 15.76 1.12 -17.71
CA GLU A 129 15.76 0.84 -19.15
C GLU A 129 16.85 -0.18 -19.54
N ALA A 130 17.99 -0.12 -18.85
CA ALA A 130 19.09 -1.06 -18.99
C ALA A 130 18.74 -2.53 -18.68
N THR A 131 17.88 -2.81 -17.69
CA THR A 131 17.42 -4.19 -17.41
C THR A 131 16.31 -4.63 -18.37
N LEU A 132 15.53 -3.70 -18.92
CA LEU A 132 14.54 -3.99 -19.95
C LEU A 132 15.23 -4.40 -21.27
N ASP A 133 16.23 -3.65 -21.71
CA ASP A 133 16.99 -3.94 -22.93
C ASP A 133 17.73 -5.28 -22.84
N ALA A 134 18.31 -5.59 -21.68
CA ALA A 134 18.98 -6.87 -21.44
C ALA A 134 18.02 -8.08 -21.40
N ALA A 135 16.74 -7.86 -21.10
CA ALA A 135 15.71 -8.91 -21.09
C ALA A 135 15.04 -9.12 -22.46
N LEU A 136 15.16 -8.15 -23.36
CA LEU A 136 14.57 -8.18 -24.72
C LEU A 136 15.59 -8.50 -25.83
N SER A 137 16.89 -8.60 -25.51
CA SER A 137 17.95 -9.08 -26.42
C SER A 137 18.17 -10.59 -26.30
#